data_AF-I3TS08-F1
#
_entry.id   AF-I3TS08-F1
#
_cell.length_a   1.000
_cell.length_b   1.000
_cell.length_c   1.000
_cell.angle_alpha   90.00
_cell.angle_beta   90.00
_cell.angle_gamma   90.00
#
_symmetry.space_group_name_H-M   'P 1'
#
loop_
_entity.id
_entity.type
_entity.pdbx_description
1 polymer ?
#
loop_
_entity_poly.entity_id
_entity_poly.type
_entity_poly.pdbx_seq_one_letter_code
_entity_poly.pdbx_strand_id
1 'polypeptide(L)' 'MIEATERLGQFSHIGARLAGFGQRDVRRIIVRWWEVRYEVVVGMVVILRVRHVRENR' A
#
# COMPACT_ATOMS: atom_id res chain seq x y z
N MET A 1 2.07 0.18 13.51
CA MET A 1 0.98 0.01 12.51
C MET A 1 0.23 1.33 12.33
N ILE A 2 -0.14 2.04 13.42
CA ILE A 2 -0.81 3.35 13.39
C ILE A 2 -0.06 4.40 12.54
N GLU A 3 1.24 4.60 12.78
CA GLU A 3 2.03 5.67 12.11
C GLU A 3 2.16 5.51 10.59
N ALA A 4 2.14 4.28 10.07
CA ALA A 4 2.25 4.03 8.63
C ALA A 4 0.95 4.37 7.88
N THR A 5 -0.21 4.21 8.53
CA THR A 5 -1.51 4.52 7.95
C THR A 5 -1.72 6.03 7.83
N GLU A 6 -1.31 6.80 8.86
CA GLU A 6 -1.39 8.27 8.81
C GLU A 6 -0.48 8.86 7.73
N ARG A 7 0.72 8.28 7.55
CA ARG A 7 1.65 8.67 6.48
C ARG A 7 1.16 8.31 5.08
N LEU A 8 0.34 7.27 4.92
CA LEU A 8 -0.32 6.96 3.64
C LEU A 8 -1.36 8.02 3.26
N GLY A 9 -2.06 8.61 4.24
CA GLY A 9 -3.01 9.70 3.99
C GLY A 9 -2.33 11.00 3.58
N GLN A 10 -1.18 11.33 4.18
CA GLN A 10 -0.41 12.53 3.83
C GLN A 10 0.47 12.36 2.59
N PHE A 11 0.90 11.14 2.29
CA PHE A 11 1.83 10.86 1.20
C PHE A 11 1.44 9.59 0.43
N SER A 12 0.30 9.65 -0.25
CA SER A 12 -0.27 8.54 -1.03
C SER A 12 0.71 7.94 -2.06
N HIS A 13 1.70 8.71 -2.52
CA HIS A 13 2.67 8.29 -3.54
C HIS A 13 3.98 7.68 -3.01
N ILE A 14 4.12 7.40 -1.70
CA ILE A 14 5.36 6.78 -1.15
C ILE A 14 5.58 5.35 -1.65
N GLY A 15 4.52 4.63 -2.00
CA GLY A 15 4.60 3.25 -2.48
C GLY A 15 5.07 3.14 -3.93
N ALA A 16 5.78 2.06 -4.22
CA ALA A 16 6.14 1.69 -5.59
C ALA A 16 4.88 1.30 -6.36
N ARG A 17 4.66 1.94 -7.53
CA ARG A 17 3.54 1.59 -8.41
C ARG A 17 3.76 0.20 -9.00
N LEU A 18 2.75 -0.66 -8.87
CA LEU A 18 2.75 -2.00 -9.45
C LEU A 18 2.26 -1.94 -10.90
N ALA A 19 3.10 -2.43 -11.82
CA ALA A 19 2.72 -2.64 -13.21
C ALA A 19 1.73 -3.82 -13.32
N GLY A 20 0.82 -3.76 -14.30
CA GLY A 20 -0.16 -4.82 -14.57
C GLY A 20 -1.59 -4.55 -14.07
N PHE A 21 -1.85 -3.43 -13.39
CA PHE A 21 -3.18 -3.04 -12.93
C PHE A 21 -3.88 -2.00 -13.84
N GLY A 22 -3.36 -1.79 -15.06
CA GLY A 22 -3.96 -0.90 -16.05
C GLY A 22 -4.03 0.56 -15.58
N GLN A 23 -5.22 1.17 -15.66
CA GLN A 23 -5.47 2.55 -15.22
C GLN A 23 -5.43 2.75 -13.70
N ARG A 24 -5.42 1.67 -12.91
CA ARG A 24 -5.43 1.76 -11.44
C ARG A 24 -4.04 2.09 -10.93
N ASP A 25 -3.95 3.10 -10.05
CA ASP A 25 -2.70 3.46 -9.38
C ASP A 25 -2.49 2.55 -8.16
N VAL A 26 -2.25 1.27 -8.44
CA VAL A 26 -1.97 0.28 -7.39
C VAL A 26 -0.52 0.41 -6.96
N ARG A 27 -0.30 0.58 -5.66
CA ARG A 27 1.00 0.76 -5.04
C ARG A 27 1.24 -0.29 -3.97
N ARG A 28 2.53 -0.52 -3.72
CA ARG A 28 2.99 -1.40 -2.66
C ARG A 28 3.97 -0.66 -1.75
N ILE A 29 3.75 -0.82 -0.44
CA ILE A 29 4.73 -0.45 0.60
C ILE A 29 5.05 -1.67 1.46
N ILE A 30 6.26 -1.69 2.00
CA ILE A 30 6.66 -2.64 3.04
C ILE A 30 6.86 -1.85 4.33
N VAL A 31 6.07 -2.19 5.34
CA VAL A 31 6.14 -1.58 6.67
C VAL A 31 6.63 -2.64 7.64
N ARG A 32 7.91 -2.60 7.98
CA ARG A 32 8.59 -3.64 8.78
C ARG A 32 8.39 -5.03 8.17
N TRP A 33 7.51 -5.84 8.74
CA TRP A 33 7.23 -7.22 8.31
C TRP A 33 5.91 -7.36 7.57
N TRP A 34 5.30 -6.25 7.17
CA TRP A 34 3.99 -6.23 6.52
C TRP A 34 4.13 -5.66 5.11
N GLU A 35 3.73 -6.43 4.11
CA GLU A 35 3.47 -5.94 2.76
C GLU A 35 2.05 -5.39 2.71
N VAL A 36 1.89 -4.12 2.35
CA VAL A 36 0.58 -3.49 2.13
C VAL A 36 0.47 -3.12 0.67
N ARG A 37 -0.61 -3.57 0.02
CA ARG A 37 -1.01 -3.16 -1.32
C ARG A 37 -2.23 -2.27 -1.20
N TYR A 38 -2.15 -1.09 -1.80
CA TYR A 38 -3.22 -0.11 -1.77
C TYR A 38 -3.37 0.53 -3.14
N GLU A 39 -4.56 1.03 -3.44
CA GLU A 39 -4.86 1.82 -4.62
C GLU A 39 -5.03 3.27 -4.21
N VAL A 40 -4.39 4.17 -4.95
CA VAL A 40 -4.64 5.61 -4.83
C VAL A 40 -5.74 5.97 -5.82
N VAL A 41 -6.86 6.46 -5.28
CA VAL A 41 -7.95 7.03 -6.08
C VAL A 41 -8.15 8.49 -5.66
N VAL A 42 -8.95 9.24 -6.43
CA VAL A 42 -9.14 10.67 -6.19
C VAL A 42 -9.70 10.89 -4.78
N GLY A 43 -8.89 11.52 -3.91
CA GLY A 43 -9.28 11.89 -2.55
C GLY A 43 -9.26 10.77 -1.50
N MET A 44 -8.89 9.52 -1.85
CA MET A 44 -8.83 8.42 -0.89
C MET A 44 -7.82 7.33 -1.25
N VAL A 45 -7.38 6.60 -0.23
CA VAL A 45 -6.49 5.44 -0.37
C VAL A 45 -7.26 4.19 0.03
N VAL A 46 -7.35 3.21 -0.87
CA VAL A 46 -8.07 1.96 -0.64
C VAL A 46 -7.07 0.83 -0.41
N ILE A 47 -7.08 0.22 0.78
CA ILE A 47 -6.21 -0.92 1.06
C ILE A 47 -6.81 -2.18 0.42
N LEU A 48 -6.08 -2.78 -0.53
CA LEU A 48 -6.51 -3.98 -1.25
C LEU A 48 -6.11 -5.26 -0.51
N ARG A 49 -4.89 -5.30 0.04
CA ARG A 49 -4.39 -6.47 0.75
C ARG A 49 -3.26 -6.12 1.70
N VAL A 50 -3.25 -6.79 2.85
CA VAL A 50 -2.14 -6.77 3.79
C VAL A 50 -1.62 -8.21 3.92
N ARG A 51 -0.31 -8.41 3.84
CA ARG A 51 0.34 -9.71 4.03
C ARG A 51 1.48 -9.58 5.03
N HIS A 52 1.57 -10.52 5.96
CA HIS A 52 2.75 -10.62 6.81
C HIS A 52 3.85 -11.37 6.05
N VAL A 53 5.01 -10.73 5.86
CA VAL A 53 6.14 -11.28 5.10
C VAL A 53 6.77 -12.47 5.83
N ARG A 54 6.58 -12.57 7.16
CA ARG A 54 7.14 -13.66 7.99
C ARG A 54 6.21 -14.85 8.22
N GLU A 55 4.92 -14.76 7.85
CA GLU A 55 3.93 -15.84 8.07
C GLU A 55 3.72 -16.71 6.83
N ASN A 56 4.61 -16.60 5.83
CA ASN A 56 4.62 -17.49 4.66
C ASN A 56 5.62 -18.65 4.86
N ARG A 57 5.77 -19.14 6.10
CA ARG A 57 6.50 -20.36 6.43
C ARG A 57 5.61 -21.29 7.23
#